data_AF-A0A6A4T7J8-F1
#
_entry.id   AF-A0A6A4T7J8-F1
#
_cell.length_a   1.000
_cell.length_b   1.000
_cell.length_c   1.000
_cell.angle_alpha   90.00
_cell.angle_beta   90.00
_cell.angle_gamma   90.00
#
_symmetry.space_group_name_H-M   'P 1'
#
loop_
_entity.id
_entity.type
_entity.pdbx_description
1 polymer ?
#
loop_
_entity_poly.entity_id
_entity_poly.type
_entity_poly.pdbx_seq_one_letter_code
_entity_poly.pdbx_strand_id
1 'polypeptide(L)'
;MEALQASGKVKSIGVSNFSILQLERLLALCRVPPAVNQVELHPYLVQRDMIDFCKSKNIVLTAYSPFGSPARPPEMIRGDVDPHQLLQDPVVAEIARKHRRSSAQVLLRYHVQQGVAVIPKSDKPHRILENTKIFDFSLPGDDMAALRGLDRGWRACLEDDVCFTAFVFRSSESSRIRTIPSCEAERRDDKLDRLTSATSTRLDRPETRSRPQLRPK
;
A
#
# COMPACT_ATOMS: atom_id res chain seq x y z
N MET A 1 -7.53 -2.38 23.30
CA MET A 1 -6.11 -2.79 23.14
C MET A 1 -5.24 -2.37 24.32
N GLU A 2 -5.24 -1.11 24.75
CA GLU A 2 -4.40 -0.64 25.87
C GLU A 2 -4.62 -1.38 27.19
N ALA A 3 -5.87 -1.71 27.54
CA ALA A 3 -6.16 -2.52 28.73
C ALA A 3 -5.54 -3.94 28.69
N LEU A 4 -5.39 -4.52 27.49
CA LEU A 4 -4.72 -5.82 27.32
C LEU A 4 -3.22 -5.71 27.60
N GLN A 5 -2.61 -4.59 27.20
CA GLN A 5 -1.21 -4.32 27.53
C GLN A 5 -1.04 -4.05 29.03
N ALA A 6 -1.92 -3.24 29.61
CA ALA A 6 -1.89 -2.92 31.04
C ALA A 6 -2.10 -4.16 31.93
N SER A 7 -2.93 -5.11 31.49
CA SER A 7 -3.11 -6.40 32.17
C SER A 7 -1.97 -7.41 31.95
N GLY A 8 -0.94 -7.05 31.17
CA GLY A 8 0.22 -7.92 30.90
C GLY A 8 -0.04 -9.06 29.92
N LYS A 9 -1.24 -9.16 29.33
CA LYS A 9 -1.58 -10.21 28.36
C LYS A 9 -0.86 -10.06 27.03
N VAL A 10 -0.51 -8.82 26.68
CA VAL A 10 0.30 -8.50 25.49
C VAL A 10 1.41 -7.52 25.87
N LYS A 11 2.59 -7.68 25.26
CA LYS A 11 3.74 -6.79 25.51
C LYS A 11 3.62 -5.46 24.76
N SER A 12 3.13 -5.54 23.52
CA SER A 12 3.00 -4.39 22.62
C SER A 12 1.69 -4.48 21.85
N ILE A 13 1.18 -3.33 21.43
CA ILE A 13 -0.03 -3.21 20.62
C ILE A 13 0.31 -2.42 19.35
N GLY A 14 -0.39 -2.72 18.26
CA GLY A 14 -0.20 -2.09 16.97
C GLY A 14 -1.47 -2.18 16.14
N VAL A 15 -1.37 -1.73 14.89
CA VAL A 15 -2.45 -1.73 13.91
C VAL A 15 -2.00 -2.39 12.61
N SER A 16 -2.96 -2.69 11.73
CA SER A 16 -2.72 -3.25 10.40
C SER A 16 -3.69 -2.62 9.42
N ASN A 17 -3.21 -2.32 8.20
CA ASN A 17 -3.96 -1.63 7.14
C ASN A 17 -4.47 -0.23 7.51
N PHE A 18 -3.75 0.49 8.37
CA PHE A 18 -4.12 1.87 8.69
C PHE A 18 -3.50 2.85 7.70
N SER A 19 -4.31 3.78 7.17
CA SER A 19 -3.86 4.93 6.40
C SER A 19 -3.22 6.00 7.30
N ILE A 20 -2.51 6.96 6.69
CA ILE A 20 -1.87 8.06 7.43
C ILE A 20 -2.91 8.85 8.24
N LEU A 21 -4.05 9.19 7.63
CA LEU A 21 -5.14 9.91 8.30
C LEU A 21 -5.70 9.13 9.50
N GLN A 22 -5.85 7.81 9.37
CA GLN A 22 -6.30 6.94 10.46
C GLN A 22 -5.27 6.87 11.58
N LEU A 23 -3.97 6.82 11.25
CA LEU A 23 -2.89 6.87 12.24
C LEU A 23 -2.84 8.21 12.96
N GLU A 24 -2.99 9.33 12.26
CA GLU A 24 -3.04 10.66 12.89
C GLU A 24 -4.19 10.77 13.88
N ARG A 25 -5.38 10.32 13.48
CA ARG A 25 -6.55 10.26 14.37
C ARG A 25 -6.31 9.37 15.58
N LEU A 26 -5.69 8.21 15.38
CA LEU A 26 -5.36 7.29 16.47
C LEU A 26 -4.36 7.91 17.45
N LEU A 27 -3.30 8.53 16.93
CA LEU A 27 -2.24 9.17 17.72
C LEU A 27 -2.77 10.37 18.54
N ALA A 28 -3.81 11.05 18.07
CA ALA A 28 -4.46 12.12 18.82
C ALA A 28 -5.28 11.63 20.03
N LEU A 29 -5.67 10.36 20.05
CA LEU A 29 -6.58 9.79 21.05
C LEU A 29 -5.95 8.74 21.95
N CYS A 30 -4.89 8.06 21.49
CA CYS A 30 -4.29 6.97 22.24
C CYS A 30 -3.41 7.48 23.38
N ARG A 31 -3.40 6.75 24.48
CA ARG A 31 -2.44 6.93 25.57
C ARG A 31 -1.15 6.16 25.29
N VAL A 32 -1.27 5.00 24.64
CA VAL A 32 -0.14 4.20 24.18
C VAL A 32 -0.10 4.22 22.65
N PRO A 33 0.94 4.79 22.03
CA PRO A 33 1.07 4.81 20.58
C PRO A 33 1.21 3.38 20.02
N PRO A 34 0.67 3.12 18.82
CA PRO A 34 0.85 1.81 18.18
C PRO A 34 2.33 1.59 17.89
N ALA A 35 2.87 0.45 18.34
CA ALA A 35 4.27 0.09 18.11
C ALA A 35 4.54 -0.26 16.64
N VAL A 36 3.52 -0.79 15.94
CA VAL A 36 3.62 -1.29 14.57
C VAL A 36 2.41 -0.85 13.75
N ASN A 37 2.63 -0.54 12.47
CA ASN A 37 1.60 -0.58 11.43
C ASN A 37 2.01 -1.64 10.39
N GLN A 38 1.19 -2.67 10.20
CA GLN A 38 1.42 -3.71 9.21
C GLN A 38 0.62 -3.37 7.92
N VAL A 39 1.29 -3.24 6.79
CA VAL A 39 0.66 -2.85 5.51
C VAL A 39 1.21 -3.65 4.33
N GLU A 40 0.44 -3.72 3.24
CA GLU A 40 0.92 -4.31 1.98
C GLU A 40 2.07 -3.45 1.46
N LEU A 41 3.24 -4.04 1.24
CA LEU A 41 4.37 -3.25 0.76
C LEU A 41 5.28 -4.14 -0.08
N HIS A 42 5.55 -3.70 -1.30
CA HIS A 42 6.41 -4.37 -2.27
C HIS A 42 6.79 -3.38 -3.39
N PRO A 43 7.77 -3.65 -4.27
CA PRO A 43 8.17 -2.71 -5.32
C PRO A 43 7.07 -2.19 -6.25
N TYR A 44 5.97 -2.93 -6.46
CA TYR A 44 4.81 -2.41 -7.21
C TYR A 44 3.90 -1.44 -6.41
N LEU A 45 4.16 -1.29 -5.11
CA LEU A 45 3.43 -0.47 -4.13
C LEU A 45 4.40 0.05 -3.05
N VAL A 46 5.16 1.10 -3.37
CA VAL A 46 6.30 1.54 -2.55
C VAL A 46 5.88 2.26 -1.26
N GLN A 47 4.74 2.93 -1.26
CA GLN A 47 4.18 3.72 -0.13
C GLN A 47 5.22 4.56 0.64
N ARG A 48 5.95 5.44 -0.06
CA ARG A 48 7.02 6.28 0.54
C ARG A 48 6.50 7.13 1.71
N ASP A 49 5.36 7.78 1.52
CA ASP A 49 4.78 8.67 2.52
C ASP A 49 4.42 7.92 3.81
N MET A 50 3.94 6.66 3.69
CA MET A 50 3.66 5.80 4.84
C MET A 50 4.95 5.43 5.58
N ILE A 51 6.00 5.07 4.85
CA ILE A 51 7.32 4.74 5.44
C ILE A 51 7.86 5.95 6.22
N ASP A 52 7.85 7.13 5.61
CA ASP A 52 8.41 8.34 6.20
C ASP A 52 7.55 8.84 7.38
N PHE A 53 6.23 8.76 7.26
CA PHE A 53 5.30 9.07 8.36
C PHE A 53 5.54 8.16 9.57
N CYS A 54 5.53 6.83 9.37
CA CYS A 54 5.74 5.87 10.45
C CYS A 54 7.10 6.06 11.13
N LYS A 55 8.17 6.32 10.35
CA LYS A 55 9.49 6.67 10.91
C LYS A 55 9.43 7.93 11.78
N SER A 56 8.76 8.99 11.31
CA SER A 56 8.65 10.26 12.06
C SER A 56 7.91 10.12 13.39
N LYS A 57 7.01 9.12 13.50
CA LYS A 57 6.20 8.85 14.69
C LYS A 57 6.75 7.70 15.54
N ASN A 58 7.93 7.17 15.21
CA ASN A 58 8.53 6.01 15.87
C ASN A 58 7.60 4.76 15.85
N ILE A 59 6.88 4.58 14.74
CA ILE A 59 6.04 3.41 14.47
C ILE A 59 6.82 2.49 13.52
N VAL A 60 6.98 1.22 13.88
CA VAL A 60 7.64 0.25 13.01
C VAL A 60 6.69 -0.15 11.89
N LEU A 61 7.11 0.00 10.64
CA LEU A 61 6.34 -0.51 9.51
C LEU A 61 6.66 -1.99 9.28
N THR A 62 5.64 -2.82 9.12
CA THR A 62 5.79 -4.23 8.76
C THR A 62 5.15 -4.51 7.40
N ALA A 63 5.96 -4.91 6.44
CA ALA A 63 5.54 -5.29 5.09
C ALA A 63 4.97 -6.71 5.06
N TYR A 64 3.68 -6.83 4.75
CA TYR A 64 3.10 -8.08 4.28
C TYR A 64 3.03 -8.13 2.76
N SER A 65 2.83 -9.33 2.22
CA SER A 65 2.86 -9.62 0.78
C SER A 65 4.12 -9.09 0.05
N PRO A 66 5.34 -9.22 0.61
CA PRO A 66 6.55 -8.62 0.01
C PRO A 66 6.91 -9.14 -1.40
N PHE A 67 6.28 -10.25 -1.82
CA PHE A 67 6.43 -10.85 -3.14
C PHE A 67 5.27 -10.56 -4.10
N GLY A 68 4.35 -9.66 -3.74
CA GLY A 68 3.17 -9.35 -4.55
C GLY A 68 2.12 -10.46 -4.54
N SER A 69 2.01 -11.19 -3.43
CA SER A 69 1.05 -12.28 -3.21
C SER A 69 0.92 -13.28 -4.39
N PRO A 70 2.01 -13.98 -4.78
CA PRO A 70 2.03 -14.83 -5.98
C PRO A 70 1.13 -16.08 -5.88
N ALA A 71 0.69 -16.44 -4.67
CA ALA A 71 -0.15 -17.60 -4.40
C ALA A 71 -1.55 -17.17 -3.88
N ARG A 72 -2.01 -15.97 -4.26
CA ARG A 72 -3.37 -15.53 -3.92
C ARG A 72 -4.44 -16.39 -4.62
N PRO A 73 -5.63 -16.51 -4.03
CA PRO A 73 -6.73 -17.28 -4.61
C PRO A 73 -7.07 -16.79 -6.04
N PRO A 74 -7.43 -17.69 -6.97
CA PRO A 74 -7.81 -17.32 -8.33
C PRO A 74 -8.93 -16.27 -8.40
N GLU A 75 -9.82 -16.27 -7.41
CA GLU A 75 -10.95 -15.34 -7.30
C GLU A 75 -10.49 -13.89 -7.09
N MET A 76 -9.28 -13.69 -6.56
CA MET A 76 -8.68 -12.37 -6.37
C MET A 76 -7.90 -11.90 -7.61
N ILE A 77 -7.71 -12.75 -8.63
CA ILE A 77 -6.95 -12.45 -9.85
C ILE A 77 -7.82 -11.70 -10.85
N ARG A 78 -7.46 -10.45 -11.14
CA ARG A 78 -8.15 -9.53 -12.05
C ARG A 78 -7.62 -9.63 -13.49
N GLY A 79 -7.34 -10.85 -13.95
CA GLY A 79 -6.85 -11.13 -15.31
C GLY A 79 -5.72 -10.20 -15.75
N ASP A 80 -5.91 -9.56 -16.90
CA ASP A 80 -4.92 -8.69 -17.56
C ASP A 80 -4.60 -7.39 -16.80
N VAL A 81 -5.39 -7.03 -15.78
CA VAL A 81 -5.13 -5.85 -14.94
C VAL A 81 -4.01 -6.12 -13.94
N ASP A 82 -3.79 -7.39 -13.57
CA ASP A 82 -2.76 -7.73 -12.63
C ASP A 82 -1.39 -7.85 -13.31
N PRO A 83 -0.34 -7.24 -12.73
CA PRO A 83 0.97 -7.22 -13.31
C PRO A 83 1.59 -8.61 -13.32
N HIS A 84 2.58 -8.77 -14.20
CA HIS A 84 3.45 -9.94 -14.19
C HIS A 84 4.03 -10.16 -12.79
N GLN A 85 4.15 -11.43 -12.41
CA GLN A 85 4.60 -11.86 -11.08
C GLN A 85 5.88 -11.11 -10.68
N LEU A 86 5.83 -10.38 -9.57
CA LEU A 86 6.93 -9.54 -9.09
C LEU A 86 8.26 -10.32 -8.94
N LEU A 87 8.20 -11.60 -8.55
CA LEU A 87 9.38 -12.48 -8.46
C LEU A 87 10.07 -12.72 -9.81
N GLN A 88 9.35 -12.55 -10.92
CA GLN A 88 9.80 -12.75 -12.29
C GLN A 88 9.98 -11.42 -13.05
N ASP A 89 9.82 -10.28 -12.38
CA ASP A 89 10.01 -8.97 -13.02
C ASP A 89 11.47 -8.86 -13.54
N PRO A 90 11.68 -8.45 -14.80
CA PRO A 90 13.02 -8.38 -15.39
C PRO A 90 14.00 -7.51 -14.60
N VAL A 91 13.53 -6.41 -13.99
CA VAL A 91 14.38 -5.54 -13.17
C VAL A 91 14.82 -6.27 -11.91
N VAL A 92 13.90 -7.00 -11.26
CA VAL A 92 14.22 -7.80 -10.07
C VAL A 92 15.19 -8.93 -10.43
N ALA A 93 14.97 -9.62 -11.55
CA ALA A 93 15.82 -10.70 -12.02
C ALA A 93 17.24 -10.22 -12.35
N GLU A 94 17.38 -9.05 -12.99
CA GLU A 94 18.68 -8.48 -13.32
C GLU A 94 19.46 -8.07 -12.07
N ILE A 95 18.79 -7.45 -11.09
CA ILE A 95 19.41 -7.13 -9.79
C ILE A 95 19.80 -8.41 -9.05
N ALA A 96 18.94 -9.43 -9.06
CA ALA A 96 19.24 -10.72 -8.45
C ALA A 96 20.50 -11.36 -9.06
N ARG A 97 20.61 -11.36 -10.39
CA ARG A 97 21.79 -11.82 -11.12
C ARG A 97 23.04 -11.04 -10.76
N LYS A 98 22.97 -9.70 -10.75
CA LYS A 98 24.07 -8.79 -10.37
C LYS A 98 24.62 -9.11 -8.98
N HIS A 99 23.76 -9.40 -8.02
CA HIS A 99 24.14 -9.69 -6.63
C HIS A 99 24.41 -11.17 -6.34
N ARG A 100 24.23 -12.06 -7.34
CA ARG A 100 24.26 -13.53 -7.16
C ARG A 100 23.30 -14.00 -6.05
N ARG A 101 22.11 -13.41 -6.02
CA ARG A 101 21.02 -13.71 -5.08
C ARG A 101 19.77 -14.13 -5.86
N SER A 102 18.77 -14.63 -5.16
CA SER A 102 17.46 -14.85 -5.77
C SER A 102 16.62 -13.57 -5.77
N SER A 103 15.62 -13.53 -6.65
CA SER A 103 14.62 -12.46 -6.67
C SER A 103 13.97 -12.27 -5.29
N ALA A 104 13.66 -13.37 -4.60
CA ALA A 104 13.08 -13.32 -3.25
C ALA A 104 14.02 -12.59 -2.26
N GLN A 105 15.31 -12.93 -2.25
CA GLN A 105 16.29 -12.27 -1.38
C GLN A 105 16.42 -10.78 -1.68
N VAL A 106 16.44 -10.39 -2.95
CA VAL A 106 16.48 -8.97 -3.36
C VAL A 106 15.26 -8.21 -2.85
N LEU A 107 14.05 -8.76 -3.04
CA LEU A 107 12.81 -8.14 -2.58
C LEU A 107 12.76 -8.00 -1.04
N LEU A 108 13.22 -9.00 -0.30
CA LEU A 108 13.30 -8.91 1.16
C LEU A 108 14.35 -7.89 1.62
N ARG A 109 15.53 -7.91 0.99
CA ARG A 109 16.62 -6.99 1.29
C ARG A 109 16.20 -5.54 1.06
N TYR A 110 15.44 -5.30 -0.01
CA TYR A 110 14.87 -3.99 -0.34
C TYR A 110 14.05 -3.40 0.82
N HIS A 111 13.21 -4.19 1.50
CA HIS A 111 12.44 -3.73 2.65
C HIS A 111 13.32 -3.46 3.88
N VAL A 112 14.17 -4.41 4.22
CA VAL A 112 15.04 -4.33 5.41
C VAL A 112 15.98 -3.12 5.33
N GLN A 113 16.55 -2.82 4.16
CA GLN A 113 17.42 -1.64 3.98
C GLN A 113 16.70 -0.31 4.18
N GLN A 114 15.38 -0.29 4.05
CA GLN A 114 14.58 0.91 4.29
C GLN A 114 14.14 1.04 5.74
N GLY A 115 14.54 0.11 6.62
CA GLY A 115 14.09 0.04 8.01
C GLY A 115 12.68 -0.53 8.15
N VAL A 116 12.19 -1.28 7.16
CA VAL A 116 10.88 -1.94 7.18
C VAL A 116 11.05 -3.40 7.57
N ALA A 117 10.32 -3.84 8.60
CA ALA A 117 10.25 -5.26 8.96
C ALA A 117 9.46 -6.03 7.89
N VAL A 118 9.81 -7.27 7.59
CA VAL A 118 9.18 -8.04 6.50
C VAL A 118 8.77 -9.43 6.97
N ILE A 119 7.58 -9.88 6.55
CA ILE A 119 7.01 -11.18 6.93
C ILE A 119 6.71 -12.07 5.70
N PRO A 120 7.74 -12.69 5.08
CA PRO A 120 7.53 -13.57 3.94
C PRO A 120 6.89 -14.90 4.34
N LYS A 121 5.78 -15.27 3.67
CA LYS A 121 5.18 -16.61 3.81
C LYS A 121 5.93 -17.64 2.96
N SER A 122 6.29 -18.76 3.57
CA SER A 122 6.68 -19.97 2.85
C SER A 122 6.37 -21.22 3.66
N ASP A 123 6.00 -22.29 2.98
CA ASP A 123 5.81 -23.65 3.49
C ASP A 123 6.95 -24.59 3.06
N LYS A 124 7.86 -24.12 2.19
CA LYS A 124 8.98 -24.92 1.67
C LYS A 124 10.23 -24.68 2.52
N PRO A 125 10.80 -25.69 3.20
CA PRO A 125 11.94 -25.51 4.10
C PRO A 125 13.15 -24.81 3.48
N HIS A 126 13.49 -25.13 2.22
CA HIS A 126 14.62 -24.48 1.54
C HIS A 126 14.39 -22.97 1.32
N ARG A 127 13.14 -22.54 1.01
CA ARG A 127 12.80 -21.11 0.85
C ARG A 127 12.82 -20.38 2.17
N ILE A 128 12.39 -21.03 3.26
CA ILE A 128 12.46 -20.46 4.61
C ILE A 128 13.92 -20.16 4.95
N LEU A 129 14.82 -21.12 4.75
CA LEU A 129 16.26 -20.93 4.98
C LEU A 129 16.88 -19.89 4.03
N GLU A 130 16.44 -19.84 2.79
CA GLU A 130 16.90 -18.86 1.80
C GLU A 130 16.52 -17.43 2.19
N ASN A 131 15.29 -17.23 2.68
CA ASN A 131 14.74 -15.93 3.10
C ASN A 131 15.47 -15.33 4.31
N THR A 132 16.20 -16.12 5.10
CA THR A 132 17.01 -15.60 6.22
C THR A 132 18.37 -15.06 5.77
N LYS A 133 18.86 -15.47 4.59
CA LYS A 133 20.15 -15.07 4.02
C LYS A 133 20.05 -13.75 3.26
N ILE A 134 19.63 -12.70 3.98
CA ILE A 134 19.40 -11.35 3.44
C ILE A 134 20.22 -10.28 4.16
N PHE A 135 21.06 -10.67 5.12
CA PHE A 135 21.89 -9.77 5.91
C PHE A 135 23.37 -9.78 5.51
N ASP A 136 23.75 -10.66 4.57
CA ASP A 136 25.11 -10.87 4.06
C ASP A 136 25.40 -10.11 2.75
N PHE A 137 24.49 -9.23 2.32
CA PHE A 137 24.69 -8.33 1.17
C PHE A 137 23.88 -7.04 1.32
N SER A 138 24.14 -6.06 0.45
CA SER A 138 23.39 -4.81 0.37
C SER A 138 23.18 -4.37 -1.07
N LEU A 139 22.01 -3.82 -1.35
CA LEU A 139 21.64 -3.17 -2.60
C LEU A 139 22.18 -1.73 -2.61
N PRO A 140 22.98 -1.34 -3.61
CA PRO A 140 23.42 0.04 -3.80
C PRO A 140 22.25 0.97 -4.13
N GLY A 141 22.49 2.28 -4.04
CA GLY A 141 21.47 3.31 -4.28
C GLY A 141 20.76 3.17 -5.63
N ASP A 142 21.49 2.85 -6.70
CA ASP A 142 20.93 2.67 -8.04
C ASP A 142 19.97 1.49 -8.13
N ASP A 143 20.31 0.36 -7.49
CA ASP A 143 19.45 -0.83 -7.49
C ASP A 143 18.20 -0.58 -6.62
N MET A 144 18.36 0.13 -5.50
CA MET A 144 17.23 0.58 -4.68
C MET A 144 16.32 1.55 -5.45
N ALA A 145 16.88 2.44 -6.27
CA ALA A 145 16.12 3.37 -7.11
C ALA A 145 15.40 2.64 -8.25
N ALA A 146 16.04 1.67 -8.89
CA ALA A 146 15.43 0.83 -9.92
C ALA A 146 14.23 0.05 -9.38
N LEU A 147 14.33 -0.54 -8.17
CA LEU A 147 13.20 -1.20 -7.52
C LEU A 147 12.08 -0.23 -7.17
N ARG A 148 12.39 0.99 -6.72
CA ARG A 148 11.38 2.03 -6.49
C ARG A 148 10.69 2.47 -7.79
N GLY A 149 11.39 2.42 -8.92
CA GLY A 149 10.84 2.73 -10.24
C GLY A 149 9.81 1.72 -10.74
N LEU A 150 9.66 0.56 -10.08
CA LEU A 150 8.61 -0.42 -10.39
C LEU A 150 7.23 -0.03 -9.83
N ASP A 151 7.16 1.06 -9.05
CA ASP A 151 5.94 1.52 -8.43
C ASP A 151 4.88 1.81 -9.48
N ARG A 152 3.70 1.22 -9.26
CA ARG A 152 2.55 1.35 -10.16
C ARG A 152 1.24 1.47 -9.38
N GLY A 153 1.34 1.70 -8.05
CA GLY A 153 0.19 1.77 -7.17
C GLY A 153 -0.65 0.50 -7.12
N TRP A 154 -0.11 -0.66 -7.52
CA TRP A 154 -0.87 -1.89 -7.63
C TRP A 154 -0.94 -2.60 -6.29
N ARG A 155 -2.15 -2.98 -5.87
CA ARG A 155 -2.41 -3.76 -4.66
C ARG A 155 -2.79 -5.18 -5.04
N ALA A 156 -2.04 -6.15 -4.53
CA ALA A 156 -2.39 -7.57 -4.61
C ALA A 156 -3.54 -7.90 -3.65
N CYS A 157 -3.62 -7.20 -2.52
CA CYS A 157 -4.64 -7.37 -1.49
C CYS A 157 -5.60 -6.16 -1.47
N LEU A 158 -6.72 -6.23 -2.21
CA LEU A 158 -7.76 -5.21 -2.07
C LEU A 158 -8.61 -5.48 -0.83
N GLU A 159 -8.91 -4.41 -0.08
CA GLU A 159 -9.76 -4.48 1.12
C GLU A 159 -11.22 -4.81 0.78
N ASP A 160 -11.64 -4.57 -0.47
CA ASP A 160 -12.96 -4.98 -0.98
C ASP A 160 -13.11 -6.51 -1.13
N ASP A 161 -11.98 -7.22 -1.30
CA ASP A 161 -11.96 -8.68 -1.46
C ASP A 161 -11.88 -9.42 -0.11
N VAL A 162 -11.65 -8.68 0.99
CA VAL A 162 -11.87 -9.18 2.34
C VAL A 162 -13.33 -8.93 2.70
N CYS A 163 -14.23 -9.60 1.99
CA CYS A 163 -15.53 -9.90 2.59
C CYS A 163 -15.20 -10.60 3.91
N PHE A 164 -15.33 -9.86 5.01
CA PHE A 164 -15.40 -10.37 6.36
C PHE A 164 -16.61 -11.33 6.37
N THR A 165 -16.41 -12.55 5.86
CA THR A 165 -17.07 -13.72 6.43
C THR A 165 -16.46 -13.79 7.81
N ALA A 166 -17.07 -13.02 8.72
CA ALA A 166 -16.79 -13.05 10.11
C ALA A 166 -16.72 -14.53 10.49
N PHE A 167 -15.57 -14.96 10.99
CA PHE A 167 -15.49 -16.17 11.78
C PHE A 167 -16.28 -15.86 13.06
N VAL A 168 -17.62 -15.86 12.93
CA VAL A 168 -18.54 -15.82 14.05
C VAL A 168 -18.27 -17.13 14.76
N PHE A 169 -17.60 -17.01 15.90
CA PHE A 169 -17.64 -18.03 16.93
C PHE A 169 -19.13 -18.36 17.13
N ARG A 170 -19.60 -19.51 16.64
CA ARG A 170 -20.97 -19.99 16.86
C ARG A 170 -21.12 -20.27 18.35
N SER A 171 -21.36 -19.23 19.13
CA SER A 171 -22.15 -19.35 20.34
C SER A 171 -23.60 -19.42 19.88
N SER A 172 -24.21 -20.55 20.21
CA SER A 172 -25.61 -20.84 19.96
C SER A 172 -26.50 -19.78 20.62
N GLU A 173 -27.13 -18.92 19.83
CA GLU A 173 -28.52 -18.56 20.03
C GLU A 173 -29.11 -17.79 18.85
N SER A 174 -30.35 -18.17 18.56
CA SER A 174 -31.21 -17.70 17.48
C SER A 174 -31.50 -16.21 17.59
N SER A 175 -31.46 -15.48 16.46
CA SER A 175 -32.53 -14.57 15.97
C SER A 175 -32.01 -13.45 15.05
N ARG A 176 -32.44 -13.48 13.78
CA ARG A 176 -32.58 -12.36 12.82
C ARG A 176 -31.33 -11.52 12.50
N ILE A 177 -30.71 -11.86 11.38
CA ILE A 177 -29.73 -11.02 10.66
C ILE A 177 -30.48 -9.84 10.02
N ARG A 178 -30.19 -8.61 10.46
CA ARG A 178 -30.43 -7.40 9.67
C ARG A 178 -29.10 -7.02 9.02
N THR A 179 -29.08 -6.99 7.69
CA THR A 179 -28.01 -6.38 6.90
C THR A 179 -27.98 -4.88 7.15
N ILE A 180 -26.83 -4.35 7.56
CA ILE A 180 -26.54 -2.92 7.60
C ILE A 180 -25.63 -2.64 6.40
N PRO A 181 -26.03 -1.81 5.41
CA PRO A 181 -25.13 -1.39 4.36
C PRO A 181 -24.32 -0.19 4.86
N SER A 182 -23.00 -0.32 4.98
CA SER A 182 -22.11 0.84 5.09
C SER A 182 -20.71 0.51 4.58
N CYS A 183 -20.43 0.87 3.32
CA CYS A 183 -19.07 1.19 2.85
C CYS A 183 -19.02 1.85 1.44
N GLU A 184 -20.12 2.42 0.92
CA GLU A 184 -20.11 3.07 -0.40
C GLU A 184 -19.94 4.60 -0.34
N ALA A 185 -20.06 5.22 0.84
CA ALA A 185 -20.12 6.68 0.95
C ALA A 185 -18.75 7.39 0.85
N GLU A 186 -17.64 6.74 1.22
CA GLU A 186 -16.33 7.41 1.30
C GLU A 186 -15.58 7.48 -0.05
N ARG A 187 -16.07 6.84 -1.13
CA ARG A 187 -15.44 6.93 -2.47
C ARG A 187 -15.83 8.16 -3.28
N ARG A 188 -16.80 8.97 -2.83
CA ARG A 188 -17.30 10.11 -3.61
C ARG A 188 -16.64 11.45 -3.28
N ASP A 189 -16.03 11.59 -2.11
CA ASP A 189 -15.55 12.91 -1.66
C ASP A 189 -14.17 13.29 -2.23
N ASP A 190 -13.35 12.33 -2.68
CA ASP A 190 -12.04 12.64 -3.27
C ASP A 190 -12.07 13.19 -4.71
N LYS A 191 -13.25 13.22 -5.35
CA LYS A 191 -13.40 13.72 -6.73
C LYS A 191 -14.14 15.05 -6.86
N LEU A 192 -14.75 15.58 -5.80
CA LEU A 192 -15.65 16.73 -5.92
C LEU A 192 -15.01 18.10 -5.58
N ASP A 193 -13.85 18.13 -4.91
CA ASP A 193 -13.19 19.37 -4.49
C ASP A 193 -12.28 20.03 -5.55
N ARG A 194 -12.29 19.56 -6.80
CA ARG A 194 -11.57 20.20 -7.92
C ARG A 194 -12.45 20.88 -8.97
N LEU A 195 -13.78 20.94 -8.77
CA LEU A 195 -14.70 21.47 -9.81
C LEU A 195 -15.66 22.59 -9.35
N THR A 196 -15.47 23.16 -8.16
CA THR A 196 -16.30 24.28 -7.67
C THR A 196 -15.47 25.52 -7.33
N SER A 197 -14.81 26.07 -8.34
CA SER A 197 -14.56 27.52 -8.40
C SER A 197 -15.00 28.05 -9.77
N ALA A 198 -16.32 28.09 -9.94
CA ALA A 198 -16.98 28.69 -11.09
C ALA A 198 -17.00 30.22 -10.93
N THR A 199 -16.49 30.91 -11.95
CA THR A 199 -17.11 32.05 -12.65
C THR A 199 -18.19 32.89 -11.94
N SER A 200 -18.02 34.22 -11.93
CA SER A 200 -19.05 35.22 -12.30
C SER A 200 -18.43 36.63 -12.25
N THR A 201 -18.23 37.35 -13.35
CA THR A 201 -19.07 38.45 -13.90
C THR A 201 -18.17 39.18 -14.92
N ARG A 202 -18.56 39.83 -16.03
CA ARG A 202 -19.80 40.41 -16.56
C ARG A 202 -19.60 40.70 -18.06
N LEU A 203 -20.72 40.87 -18.76
CA LEU A 203 -20.89 41.30 -20.16
C LEU A 203 -20.06 42.53 -20.57
N ASP A 204 -19.60 42.57 -21.83
CA ASP A 204 -20.15 43.47 -22.86
C ASP A 204 -19.55 43.22 -24.27
N ARG A 205 -20.42 43.23 -25.28
CA ARG A 205 -20.10 43.39 -26.72
C ARG A 205 -20.40 44.84 -27.10
N PRO A 206 -19.74 45.41 -28.14
CA PRO A 206 -20.42 45.47 -29.43
C PRO A 206 -19.54 45.25 -30.69
N GLU A 207 -20.23 44.83 -31.75
CA GLU A 207 -20.11 45.13 -33.20
C GLU A 207 -19.16 46.29 -33.63
N THR A 208 -18.56 46.41 -34.83
CA THR A 208 -18.73 45.85 -36.19
C THR A 208 -17.54 46.25 -37.09
N ARG A 209 -17.37 45.53 -38.22
CA ARG A 209 -16.84 45.95 -39.54
C ARG A 209 -15.49 46.69 -39.65
N SER A 210 -14.52 46.05 -40.32
CA SER A 210 -14.17 46.31 -41.75
C SER A 210 -12.79 45.73 -42.13
N ARG A 211 -12.75 44.90 -43.18
CA ARG A 211 -11.58 44.67 -44.06
C ARG A 211 -11.45 45.90 -44.98
N PRO A 212 -10.27 46.27 -45.55
CA PRO A 212 -9.69 45.41 -46.59
C PRO A 212 -8.17 45.57 -46.96
N GLN A 213 -7.76 44.70 -47.89
CA GLN A 213 -6.72 44.77 -48.95
C GLN A 213 -5.20 44.58 -48.68
N LEU A 214 -4.70 43.54 -49.40
CA LEU A 214 -3.48 43.39 -50.22
C LEU A 214 -2.23 44.29 -50.01
N ARG A 215 -1.07 43.59 -49.85
CA ARG A 215 0.32 43.71 -50.45
C ARG A 215 0.82 45.06 -51.05
N PRO A 216 2.14 45.28 -51.33
CA PRO A 216 3.32 44.39 -51.24
C PRO A 216 4.61 45.04 -50.62
N LYS A 217 5.62 44.20 -50.33
CA LYS A 217 6.97 44.22 -50.96
C LYS A 217 7.67 42.90 -50.64
#